data_AF-X1K9C5-F1
#
_entry.id   AF-X1K9C5-F1
#
_cell.length_a   1.000
_cell.length_b   1.000
_cell.length_c   1.000
_cell.angle_alpha   90.00
_cell.angle_beta   90.00
_cell.angle_gamma   90.00
#
_symmetry.space_group_name_H-M   'P 1'
#
loop_
_entity.id
_entity.type
_entity.pdbx_description
1 polymer ?
#
loop_
_entity_poly.entity_id
_entity_poly.type
_entity_poly.pdbx_seq_one_letter_code
_entity_poly.pdbx_strand_id
1 'polypeptide(L)'
;AVDISSDFSRHKASNILLVLNQSIYIQGNLLSREELKFADIIINPQVSDVNAYELGRYRECIDSGITTCRKMIPELKRLIMDTTFKWILSSE
;
A
#
# COMPACT_ATOMS: atom_id res chain seq x y z
N ALA A 1 0.08 -0.03 7.68
CA ALA A 1 0.49 -0.74 6.45
C ALA A 1 0.40 0.18 5.24
N VAL A 2 1.12 -0.13 4.16
CA VAL A 2 1.06 0.60 2.89
C VAL A 2 0.60 -0.36 1.80
N ASP A 3 -0.50 -0.06 1.15
CA ASP A 3 -1.05 -0.86 0.04
C ASP A 3 -0.64 -0.23 -1.29
N ILE A 4 0.01 -1.02 -2.14
CA ILE A 4 0.41 -0.64 -3.52
C ILE A 4 -0.10 -1.65 -4.54
N SER A 5 -1.17 -2.38 -4.20
CA SER A 5 -1.75 -3.39 -5.08
C SER A 5 -2.16 -2.77 -6.43
N SER A 6 -1.77 -3.44 -7.51
CA SER A 6 -1.96 -2.98 -8.88
C SER A 6 -3.27 -3.50 -9.49
N ASP A 7 -3.87 -2.69 -10.39
CA ASP A 7 -5.12 -3.01 -11.08
C ASP A 7 -4.87 -3.74 -12.40
N PHE A 8 -4.85 -5.06 -12.31
CA PHE A 8 -4.62 -5.93 -13.47
C PHE A 8 -5.83 -6.12 -14.37
N SER A 9 -7.02 -5.64 -13.99
CA SER A 9 -8.20 -5.71 -14.87
C SER A 9 -7.99 -4.96 -16.20
N ARG A 10 -7.04 -4.01 -16.20
CA ARG A 10 -6.69 -3.16 -17.33
C ARG A 10 -5.66 -3.78 -18.28
N HIS A 11 -5.00 -4.87 -17.89
CA HIS A 11 -3.85 -5.42 -18.62
C HIS A 11 -4.13 -6.84 -19.10
N LYS A 12 -4.29 -7.01 -20.42
CA LYS A 12 -4.55 -8.32 -21.03
C LYS A 12 -3.24 -9.11 -21.11
N ALA A 13 -3.16 -10.25 -20.42
CA ALA A 13 -2.00 -11.13 -20.50
C ALA A 13 -1.85 -11.66 -21.93
N SER A 14 -0.84 -11.19 -22.65
CA SER A 14 -0.60 -11.52 -24.06
C SER A 14 0.36 -12.69 -24.27
N ASN A 15 1.02 -13.16 -23.20
CA ASN A 15 1.97 -14.26 -23.24
C ASN A 15 2.05 -15.00 -21.89
N ILE A 16 2.68 -16.19 -21.90
CA ILE A 16 2.78 -17.08 -20.73
C ILE A 16 3.51 -16.41 -19.56
N LEU A 17 4.55 -15.61 -19.81
CA LEU A 17 5.27 -14.88 -18.76
C LEU A 17 4.36 -13.90 -18.03
N LEU A 18 3.52 -13.17 -18.77
CA LEU A 18 2.53 -12.26 -18.19
C LEU A 18 1.43 -13.00 -17.42
N VAL A 19 0.99 -14.16 -17.90
CA VAL A 19 0.04 -15.01 -17.16
C VAL A 19 0.63 -15.46 -15.82
N LEU A 20 1.87 -15.95 -15.81
CA LEU A 20 2.58 -16.36 -14.59
C LEU A 20 2.74 -15.19 -13.61
N ASN A 21 3.17 -14.03 -14.10
CA ASN A 21 3.28 -12.82 -13.29
C ASN A 21 1.92 -12.44 -12.68
N GLN A 22 0.84 -12.45 -13.48
CA GLN A 22 -0.50 -12.17 -12.98
C GLN A 22 -0.93 -13.15 -11.88
N SER A 23 -0.63 -14.44 -12.02
CA SER A 23 -0.89 -15.44 -10.97
C SER A 23 -0.12 -15.16 -9.68
N ILE A 24 1.15 -14.73 -9.77
CA ILE A 24 1.95 -14.34 -8.60
C ILE A 24 1.32 -13.12 -7.91
N TYR A 25 0.95 -12.11 -8.69
CA TYR A 25 0.32 -10.89 -8.14
C TYR A 25 -1.04 -11.14 -7.50
N ILE A 26 -1.90 -11.99 -8.09
CA ILE A 26 -3.19 -12.35 -7.50
C ILE A 26 -2.98 -13.00 -6.13
N GLN A 27 -2.04 -13.93 -6.02
CA GLN A 27 -1.70 -14.59 -4.76
C GLN A 27 -1.16 -13.59 -3.73
N GLY A 28 -0.25 -12.71 -4.15
CA GLY A 28 0.28 -11.64 -3.31
C GLY A 28 -0.83 -10.73 -2.79
N ASN A 29 -1.73 -10.28 -3.66
CA ASN A 29 -2.86 -9.41 -3.29
C ASN A 29 -3.81 -10.10 -2.29
N LEU A 30 -4.03 -11.40 -2.42
CA LEU A 30 -4.85 -12.15 -1.46
C LEU A 30 -4.21 -12.15 -0.07
N LEU A 31 -2.90 -12.41 0.00
CA LEU A 31 -2.15 -12.39 1.26
C LEU A 31 -2.12 -10.99 1.88
N SER A 32 -1.78 -9.98 1.09
CA SER A 32 -1.74 -8.59 1.55
C SER A 32 -3.10 -8.12 2.05
N ARG A 33 -4.22 -8.52 1.42
CA ARG A 33 -5.56 -8.18 1.92
C ARG A 33 -5.86 -8.72 3.32
N GLU A 34 -5.35 -9.90 3.67
CA GLU A 34 -5.49 -10.43 5.01
C GLU A 34 -4.61 -9.67 6.02
N GLU A 35 -3.36 -9.36 5.65
CA GLU A 35 -2.46 -8.58 6.50
C GLU A 35 -2.97 -7.15 6.76
N LEU A 36 -3.56 -6.51 5.74
CA LEU A 36 -4.12 -5.16 5.84
C LEU A 36 -5.25 -5.05 6.87
N LYS A 37 -5.98 -6.13 7.17
CA LYS A 37 -7.05 -6.12 8.18
C LYS A 37 -6.54 -5.86 9.60
N PHE A 38 -5.27 -6.15 9.86
CA PHE A 38 -4.64 -5.95 11.16
C PHE A 38 -3.91 -4.61 11.29
N ALA A 39 -3.90 -3.79 10.23
CA ALA A 39 -3.22 -2.51 10.25
C ALA A 39 -4.06 -1.44 10.95
N ASP A 40 -3.46 -0.69 11.87
CA ASP A 40 -4.11 0.46 12.51
C ASP A 40 -4.46 1.57 11.51
N ILE A 41 -3.59 1.75 10.51
CA ILE A 41 -3.71 2.73 9.43
C ILE A 41 -3.24 2.08 8.12
N ILE A 42 -3.98 2.34 7.04
CA ILE A 42 -3.63 1.91 5.68
C ILE A 42 -3.37 3.13 4.81
N ILE A 43 -2.15 3.25 4.28
CA ILE A 43 -1.77 4.27 3.31
C ILE A 43 -1.88 3.65 1.92
N ASN A 44 -2.68 4.24 1.04
CA ASN A 44 -2.90 3.72 -0.32
C ASN A 44 -2.53 4.78 -1.39
N PRO A 45 -1.24 4.87 -1.80
CA PRO A 45 -0.81 5.74 -2.88
C PRO A 45 -1.48 5.37 -4.21
N GLN A 46 -1.78 6.37 -5.04
CA GLN A 46 -2.32 6.15 -6.37
C GLN A 46 -1.17 5.78 -7.32
N VAL A 47 -0.88 4.48 -7.43
CA VAL A 47 0.15 3.89 -8.30
C VAL A 47 -0.31 2.59 -8.97
N SER A 48 -1.61 2.30 -8.93
CA SER A 48 -2.18 1.02 -9.35
C SER A 48 -2.09 0.76 -10.86
N ASP A 49 -1.79 1.80 -11.64
CA ASP A 49 -1.59 1.79 -13.08
C ASP A 49 -0.10 1.72 -13.48
N VAL A 50 0.82 1.60 -12.51
CA VAL A 50 2.27 1.46 -12.75
C VAL A 50 2.67 0.00 -12.57
N ASN A 51 3.30 -0.58 -13.59
CA ASN A 51 3.85 -1.93 -13.50
C ASN A 51 5.24 -1.91 -12.83
N ALA A 52 5.62 -3.02 -12.20
CA ALA A 52 6.90 -3.13 -11.50
C ALA A 52 8.15 -2.95 -12.41
N TYR A 53 8.01 -3.13 -13.72
CA TYR A 53 9.10 -2.91 -14.68
C TYR A 53 9.17 -1.49 -15.25
N GLU A 54 8.21 -0.61 -14.94
CA GLU A 54 8.16 0.77 -15.44
C GLU A 54 9.01 1.73 -14.59
N LEU A 55 10.32 1.44 -14.52
CA LEU A 55 11.26 2.19 -13.66
C LEU A 55 11.37 3.69 -14.00
N GLY A 56 10.97 4.09 -15.21
CA GLY A 56 10.95 5.49 -15.63
C GLY A 56 9.91 6.37 -14.90
N ARG A 57 8.87 5.77 -14.31
CA ARG A 57 7.80 6.48 -13.59
C ARG A 57 8.08 6.66 -12.08
N TYR A 58 9.32 6.40 -11.64
CA TYR A 58 9.69 6.45 -10.21
C TYR A 58 9.28 7.76 -9.51
N ARG A 59 9.42 8.92 -10.18
CA ARG A 59 9.09 10.22 -9.60
C ARG A 59 7.60 10.33 -9.28
N GLU A 60 6.75 9.89 -10.20
CA GLU A 60 5.30 9.86 -10.01
C GLU A 60 4.91 8.99 -8.81
N CYS A 61 5.52 7.80 -8.68
CA CYS A 61 5.28 6.90 -7.55
C CYS A 61 5.67 7.54 -6.21
N ILE A 62 6.82 8.20 -6.16
CA ILE A 62 7.30 8.89 -4.96
C ILE A 62 6.36 10.04 -4.59
N ASP A 63 5.99 10.87 -5.56
CA ASP A 63 5.12 12.04 -5.33
C ASP A 63 3.72 11.61 -4.88
N SER A 64 3.19 10.51 -5.44
CA SER A 64 1.93 9.89 -5.02
C SER A 64 1.99 9.43 -3.56
N GLY A 65 3.08 8.76 -3.18
CA GLY A 65 3.34 8.36 -1.79
C GLY A 65 3.39 9.55 -0.83
N ILE A 66 4.17 10.58 -1.17
CA ILE A 66 4.29 11.81 -0.36
C ILE A 66 2.93 12.47 -0.20
N THR A 67 2.17 12.58 -1.28
CA THR A 67 0.86 13.25 -1.28
C THR A 67 -0.14 12.51 -0.39
N THR A 68 -0.22 11.19 -0.50
CA THR A 68 -1.12 10.39 0.34
C THR A 68 -0.71 10.45 1.81
N CYS A 69 0.58 10.30 2.12
CA CYS A 69 1.08 10.43 3.49
C CYS A 69 0.77 11.80 4.10
N ARG A 70 0.97 12.89 3.36
CA ARG A 70 0.68 14.25 3.83
C ARG A 70 -0.79 14.42 4.23
N LYS A 71 -1.71 13.85 3.46
CA LYS A 71 -3.15 13.88 3.78
C LYS A 71 -3.49 13.12 5.07
N MET A 72 -2.69 12.11 5.41
CA MET A 72 -2.90 11.25 6.58
C MET A 72 -2.18 11.71 7.85
N ILE A 73 -1.36 12.76 7.78
CA ILE A 73 -0.65 13.32 8.96
C ILE A 73 -1.55 13.52 10.19
N PRO A 74 -2.78 14.06 10.08
CA PRO A 74 -3.64 14.26 11.25
C PRO A 74 -4.00 12.95 11.95
N GLU A 75 -4.32 11.91 11.18
CA GLU A 75 -4.69 10.60 11.69
C GLU A 75 -3.49 9.87 12.32
N LEU A 76 -2.32 9.95 11.66
CA LEU A 76 -1.06 9.43 12.18
C LEU A 76 -0.70 10.07 13.52
N LYS A 77 -0.83 11.39 13.64
CA LYS A 77 -0.60 12.10 14.90
C LYS A 77 -1.53 11.59 16.00
N ARG A 78 -2.82 11.43 15.71
CA ARG A 78 -3.79 10.91 16.66
C ARG A 78 -3.42 9.50 17.13
N LEU A 79 -3.10 8.59 16.21
CA LEU A 79 -2.69 7.22 16.54
C LEU A 79 -1.48 7.20 17.48
N ILE A 80 -0.45 8.01 17.17
CA ILE A 80 0.76 8.10 17.99
C ILE A 80 0.43 8.61 19.39
N MET A 81 -0.38 9.68 19.49
CA MET A 81 -0.80 10.24 20.78
C MET A 81 -1.59 9.22 21.61
N ASP A 82 -2.59 8.58 21.03
CA ASP A 82 -3.45 7.61 21.72
C ASP A 82 -2.64 6.40 22.21
N THR A 83 -1.73 5.90 21.38
CA THR A 83 -0.85 4.78 21.73
C THR A 83 0.12 5.16 22.85
N THR A 84 0.71 6.36 22.77
CA THR A 84 1.63 6.88 23.79
C THR A 84 0.93 7.08 25.12
N PHE A 85 -0.29 7.64 25.10
CA PHE A 85 -1.07 7.88 26.30
C PHE A 85 -1.47 6.58 27.01
N LYS A 86 -1.93 5.57 26.25
CA LYS A 86 -2.22 4.23 26.79
C LYS A 86 -0.99 3.59 27.43
N TRP A 87 0.17 3.71 26.80
CA TRP A 87 1.42 3.17 27.33
C TRP A 87 1.79 3.79 28.68
N ILE A 88 1.71 5.12 28.79
CA ILE A 88 2.00 5.84 30.04
C ILE A 88 1.07 5.36 31.16
N LEU A 89 -0.25 5.28 30.91
CA LEU A 89 -1.23 4.85 31.90
C LEU A 89 -1.08 3.38 32.32
N SER A 90 -0.51 2.53 31.47
CA SER A 90 -0.21 1.12 31.81
C SER A 90 1.08 0.94 32.60
N SER A 91 1.86 2.01 32.77
CA SER A 91 3.17 2.01 33.44
C SER A 91 3.12 2.49 34.90
N GLU A 92 1.95 2.95 35.36
CA GLU A 92 1.63 3.29 36.76
C GLU A 92 0.83 2.16 37.43
#